data_AF-A0A285D6H7-F1
#
_entry.id   AF-A0A285D6H7-F1
#
_cell.length_a   1.000
_cell.length_b   1.000
_cell.length_c   1.000
_cell.angle_alpha   90.00
_cell.angle_beta   90.00
_cell.angle_gamma   90.00
#
_symmetry.space_group_name_H-M   'P 1'
#
loop_
_entity.id
_entity.type
_entity.pdbx_description
1 polymer ?
#
loop_
_entity_poly.entity_id
_entity_poly.type
_entity_poly.pdbx_seq_one_letter_code
_entity_poly.pdbx_strand_id
1 'polypeptide(L)' 'MLSNLELMEHHVNVLFKHDSKNRMTVVNEPPYDVAPKIFIGGTKLGSLVRYSITLDESL' A
#
# COMPACT_ATOMS: atom_id res chain seq x y z
N MET A 1 13.91 15.27 -8.48
CA MET A 1 14.05 14.61 -7.17
C MET A 1 12.64 14.25 -6.72
N LEU A 2 12.38 13.01 -6.29
CA LEU A 2 11.04 12.60 -5.86
C LEU A 2 10.66 13.31 -4.56
N SER A 3 9.39 13.66 -4.42
CA SER A 3 8.80 14.14 -3.18
C SER A 3 8.68 13.02 -2.15
N ASN A 4 8.53 13.38 -0.87
CA ASN A 4 8.32 12.39 0.20
C ASN A 4 7.08 11.53 -0.04
N LEU A 5 6.05 12.08 -0.69
CA LEU A 5 4.82 11.35 -1.00
C LEU A 5 5.04 10.31 -2.11
N GLU A 6 5.73 10.71 -3.20
CA GLU A 6 6.09 9.78 -4.27
C GLU A 6 7.02 8.68 -3.76
N LEU A 7 7.95 9.00 -2.87
CA LEU A 7 8.81 8.00 -2.24
C LEU A 7 8.00 7.00 -1.39
N MET A 8 6.99 7.47 -0.67
CA MET A 8 6.08 6.62 0.10
C MET A 8 5.23 5.71 -0.81
N GLU A 9 4.79 6.22 -1.97
CA GLU A 9 4.08 5.41 -2.96
C GLU A 9 4.97 4.30 -3.52
N HIS A 10 6.23 4.60 -3.85
CA HIS A 10 7.19 3.57 -4.22
C HIS A 10 7.42 2.55 -3.10
N HIS A 11 7.47 2.99 -1.84
CA HIS A 11 7.64 2.11 -0.70
C HIS A 11 6.52 1.07 -0.61
N VAL A 12 5.26 1.50 -0.71
CA VAL A 12 4.10 0.59 -0.73
C VAL A 12 4.15 -0.35 -1.93
N ASN A 13 4.46 0.16 -3.12
CA ASN A 13 4.51 -0.63 -4.35
C ASN A 13 5.59 -1.73 -4.31
N VAL A 14 6.65 -1.52 -3.53
CA VAL A 14 7.68 -2.54 -3.30
C VAL A 14 7.24 -3.54 -2.22
N LEU A 15 6.58 -3.08 -1.15
CA LEU A 15 6.17 -3.92 -0.03
C LEU A 15 5.02 -4.87 -0.37
N PHE A 16 4.09 -4.48 -1.24
CA PHE A 16 2.87 -5.24 -1.51
C PHE A 16 2.62 -5.42 -3.00
N LYS A 17 2.04 -6.56 -3.35
CA LYS A 17 1.43 -6.74 -4.67
C LYS A 17 0.06 -6.09 -4.69
N HIS A 18 -0.31 -5.52 -5.83
CA HIS A 18 -1.56 -4.78 -5.99
C HIS A 18 -2.44 -5.41 -7.07
N ASP A 19 -3.75 -5.25 -6.93
CA ASP A 19 -4.71 -5.61 -7.98
C ASP A 19 -4.89 -4.47 -9.00
N SER A 20 -5.78 -4.66 -9.98
CA SER A 20 -6.10 -3.64 -10.99
C SER A 20 -6.78 -2.38 -10.43
N LYS A 21 -7.22 -2.40 -9.17
CA LYS A 21 -7.79 -1.26 -8.45
C LYS A 21 -6.80 -0.64 -7.46
N ASN A 22 -5.52 -1.01 -7.54
CA ASN A 22 -4.46 -0.53 -6.66
C ASN A 22 -4.65 -0.90 -5.18
N ARG A 23 -5.40 -1.98 -4.89
CA ARG A 23 -5.60 -2.52 -3.55
C ARG A 23 -4.53 -3.55 -3.23
N MET A 24 -4.08 -3.59 -1.98
CA MET A 24 -3.03 -4.51 -1.55
C MET A 24 -3.57 -5.95 -1.49
N THR A 25 -2.80 -6.91 -2.00
CA THR A 25 -3.18 -8.32 -2.04
C THR A 25 -2.35 -9.14 -1.05
N VAL A 26 -1.04 -9.19 -1.28
CA VAL A 26 -0.07 -9.96 -0.49
C VAL A 26 1.20 -9.14 -0.27
N VAL A 27 1.96 -9.49 0.76
CA VAL A 27 3.34 -9.03 0.96
C VAL A 27 4.17 -9.48 -0.24
N ASN A 28 5.01 -8.60 -0.77
CA ASN A 28 5.85 -8.87 -1.93
C ASN A 28 7.16 -9.58 -1.55
N GLU A 29 7.05 -10.59 -0.71
CA GLU A 29 8.15 -11.44 -0.26
C GLU A 29 7.61 -12.87 -0.12
N PRO A 30 8.33 -13.91 -0.56
CA PRO A 30 7.95 -15.30 -0.25
C PRO A 30 7.82 -15.48 1.28
N PRO A 31 6.75 -16.14 1.78
CA PRO A 31 5.81 -17.01 1.08
C PRO A 31 4.58 -16.32 0.46
N TYR A 32 4.58 -14.98 0.35
CA TYR A 32 3.47 -14.14 -0.12
C TYR A 32 2.26 -14.14 0.82
N ASP A 33 2.53 -13.87 2.09
CA ASP A 33 1.49 -13.75 3.12
C ASP A 33 0.48 -12.64 2.79
N VAL A 34 -0.72 -12.76 3.37
CA VAL A 34 -1.81 -11.80 3.16
C VAL A 34 -1.37 -10.40 3.61
N ALA A 35 -1.61 -9.39 2.78
CA ALA A 35 -1.30 -8.00 3.10
C ALA A 35 -2.14 -7.51 4.30
N PRO A 36 -1.62 -6.54 5.09
CA PRO A 36 -2.40 -5.92 6.17
C PRO A 36 -3.67 -5.27 5.61
N LYS A 37 -4.72 -5.20 6.43
CA LYS A 37 -6.01 -4.63 6.02
C LYS A 37 -5.91 -3.17 5.56
N ILE A 38 -5.08 -2.40 6.25
CA ILE A 38 -4.85 -0.98 5.99
C ILE A 38 -3.36 -0.72 6.14
N PHE A 39 -2.79 0.05 5.21
CA PHE A 39 -1.46 0.64 5.34
C PHE A 39 -1.61 2.15 5.46
N ILE A 40 -0.89 2.75 6.40
CA ILE A 40 -0.87 4.20 6.63
C ILE A 40 0.59 4.67 6.65
N GLY A 41 1.01 5.34 5.59
CA GLY A 41 2.34 5.95 5.47
C GLY A 41 2.29 7.44 5.75
N GLY A 42 2.82 7.88 6.89
CA GLY A 42 2.89 9.30 7.25
C GLY A 42 4.14 9.98 6.70
N THR A 43 3.98 11.12 6.02
CA THR A 43 5.09 11.98 5.55
C THR A 43 4.91 13.40 6.08
N LYS A 44 5.96 14.23 5.99
CA LYS A 44 5.86 15.66 6.36
C LYS A 44 4.86 16.46 5.51
N LEU A 45 4.50 15.95 4.32
CA LEU A 45 3.61 16.62 3.36
C LEU A 45 2.18 16.08 3.39
N GLY A 46 1.92 15.00 4.13
CA GLY A 46 0.62 14.32 4.15
C GLY A 46 0.76 12.82 4.39
N SER A 47 -0.38 12.13 4.37
CA SER A 47 -0.45 10.68 4.60
C SER A 47 -0.89 9.94 3.35
N LEU A 48 -0.34 8.75 3.15
CA LEU A 48 -0.76 7.80 2.12
C LEU A 48 -1.52 6.67 2.78
N VAL A 49 -2.76 6.42 2.34
CA VAL A 49 -3.57 5.30 2.82
C VAL A 49 -3.81 4.31 1.68
N ARG A 50 -3.70 3.02 1.99
CA ARG A 50 -3.98 1.91 1.08
C ARG A 50 -4.78 0.84 1.80
N TYR A 51 -5.69 0.22 1.08
CA TYR A 51 -6.58 -0.81 1.59
C TYR A 51 -6.26 -2.16 0.98
N SER A 52 -6.42 -3.22 1.76
CA SER A 52 -6.37 -4.59 1.26
C SER A 52 -7.59 -4.91 0.39
N ILE A 53 -7.45 -5.83 -0.56
CA ILE A 53 -8.57 -6.34 -1.36
C ILE A 53 -9.71 -6.93 -0.53
N THR A 54 -9.43 -7.35 0.71
CA THR A 54 -10.42 -7.90 1.64
C THR A 54 -11.25 -6.83 2.32
N LEU A 55 -10.81 -5.56 2.24
CA LEU A 55 -11.55 -4.42 2.76
C LEU A 55 -12.28 -3.78 1.57
N ASP A 56 -13.61 -3.73 1.65
CA ASP A 56 -14.39 -2.97 0.68
C ASP A 56 -14.15 -1.47 0.91
N GLU A 57 -13.94 -0.70 -0.15
CA GLU A 57 -13.81 0.77 -0.06
C GLU A 57 -15.13 1.44 0.34
N SER A 58 -16.24 0.69 0.36
CA SER A 58 -17.57 1.15 0.75
C SER A 58 -17.84 1.14 2.27
N LEU A 59 -16.88 0.70 3.10
CA LEU A 59 -16.98 0.65 4.57
C LEU A 59 -16.56 1.97 5.24
#